data_AF-A0A830GP58-F1
#
_entry.id   AF-A0A830GP58-F1
#
_cell.length_a   1.000
_cell.length_b   1.000
_cell.length_c   1.000
_cell.angle_alpha   90.00
_cell.angle_beta   90.00
_cell.angle_gamma   90.00
#
_symmetry.space_group_name_H-M   'P 1'
#
loop_
_entity.id
_entity.type
_entity.pdbx_description
1 polymer ?
#
loop_
_entity_poly.entity_id
_entity_poly.type
_entity_poly.pdbx_seq_one_letter_code
_entity_poly.pdbx_strand_id
1 'polypeptide(L)'
;MGMERLANQVEKESRDLAILEVVIEQGPIGIVRLSEETDIPEHKVRYSLRMLEDDELIDPTPQGAIPADDIDQRVAAINEGIDDLVDRLEELGGLIPATETAE
;
A
#
# COMPACT_ATOMS: atom_id res chain seq x y z
N MET A 1 -9.47 -1.59 -19.81
CA MET A 1 -10.54 -1.25 -18.83
C MET A 1 -10.41 -2.00 -17.50
N GLY A 2 -10.51 -3.34 -17.44
CA GLY A 2 -10.39 -4.09 -16.18
C GLY A 2 -8.97 -4.08 -15.59
N MET A 3 -7.97 -4.44 -16.42
CA MET A 3 -6.56 -4.51 -16.01
C MET A 3 -5.98 -3.16 -15.60
N GLU A 4 -6.32 -2.08 -16.30
CA GLU A 4 -5.88 -0.73 -15.93
C GLU A 4 -6.42 -0.30 -14.57
N ARG A 5 -7.67 -0.66 -14.22
CA ARG A 5 -8.20 -0.35 -12.87
C ARG A 5 -7.45 -1.12 -11.79
N LEU A 6 -7.12 -2.38 -12.04
CA LEU A 6 -6.34 -3.19 -11.11
C LEU A 6 -4.93 -2.61 -10.93
N ALA A 7 -4.24 -2.28 -12.02
CA ALA A 7 -2.93 -1.65 -11.98
C ALA A 7 -2.95 -0.33 -11.20
N ASN A 8 -3.93 0.55 -11.48
CA ASN A 8 -4.10 1.80 -10.73
C ASN A 8 -4.40 1.57 -9.24
N GLN A 9 -5.06 0.46 -8.88
CA GLN A 9 -5.28 0.13 -7.47
C GLN A 9 -3.96 -0.31 -6.83
N VAL A 10 -3.20 -1.20 -7.46
CA VAL A 10 -1.89 -1.64 -6.99
C VAL A 10 -0.95 -0.45 -6.79
N GLU A 11 -0.94 0.53 -7.70
CA GLU A 11 -0.14 1.76 -7.54
C GLU A 11 -0.56 2.59 -6.32
N LYS A 12 -1.84 2.64 -5.99
CA LYS A 12 -2.33 3.34 -4.80
C LYS A 12 -1.93 2.60 -3.52
N GLU A 13 -2.13 1.29 -3.47
CA GLU A 13 -1.71 0.47 -2.32
C GLU A 13 -0.20 0.57 -2.11
N SER A 14 0.59 0.50 -3.19
CA SER A 14 2.05 0.64 -3.12
C SER A 14 2.47 1.96 -2.48
N ARG A 15 1.80 3.06 -2.85
CA ARG A 15 2.03 4.38 -2.25
C ARG A 15 1.63 4.41 -0.77
N ASP A 16 0.49 3.82 -0.44
CA ASP A 16 -0.04 3.84 0.92
C ASP A 16 0.88 3.03 1.86
N LEU A 17 1.36 1.86 1.41
CA LEU A 17 2.35 1.05 2.13
C LEU A 17 3.72 1.72 2.24
N ALA A 18 4.19 2.43 1.22
CA ALA A 18 5.44 3.21 1.31
C ALA A 18 5.35 4.33 2.37
N ILE A 19 4.18 4.95 2.52
CA ILE A 19 3.95 5.93 3.59
C ILE A 19 3.88 5.25 4.95
N LEU A 20 3.22 4.09 5.05
CA LEU A 20 3.15 3.31 6.28
C LEU A 20 4.55 2.90 6.77
N GLU A 21 5.43 2.46 5.88
CA GLU A 21 6.83 2.12 6.19
C GLU A 21 7.53 3.29 6.90
N VAL A 22 7.47 4.49 6.34
CA VAL A 22 8.10 5.67 6.96
C VAL A 22 7.45 6.04 8.30
N VAL A 23 6.13 5.86 8.45
CA VAL A 23 5.44 6.08 9.74
C VAL A 23 5.92 5.08 10.79
N ILE A 24 6.09 3.81 10.44
CA ILE A 24 6.61 2.77 11.34
C ILE A 24 8.04 3.08 11.77
N GLU A 25 8.89 3.50 10.84
CA GLU A 25 10.31 3.73 11.12
C GLU A 25 10.59 5.05 11.86
N GLN A 26 9.80 6.10 11.57
CA GLN A 26 10.12 7.48 11.96
C GLN A 26 9.02 8.20 12.73
N GLY A 27 7.91 7.52 13.04
CA GLY A 27 6.80 8.09 13.81
C GLY A 27 7.24 8.67 15.16
N PRO A 28 6.62 9.77 15.64
CA PRO A 28 5.55 10.54 15.01
C PRO A 28 6.04 11.40 13.84
N ILE A 29 5.33 11.35 12.71
CA ILE A 29 5.69 12.10 11.48
C ILE A 29 4.50 12.76 10.79
N GLY A 30 4.66 14.02 10.39
CA GLY A 30 3.61 14.82 9.74
C GLY A 30 3.66 14.80 8.21
N ILE A 31 2.59 15.30 7.57
CA ILE A 31 2.40 15.30 6.11
C ILE A 31 3.58 15.91 5.34
N VAL A 32 4.08 17.07 5.78
CA VAL A 32 5.16 17.79 5.09
C VAL A 32 6.43 16.94 5.07
N ARG A 33 6.83 16.41 6.23
CA ARG A 33 8.04 15.58 6.33
C ARG A 33 7.88 14.25 5.59
N LEU A 34 6.72 13.61 5.68
CA LEU A 34 6.41 12.43 4.87
C LEU A 34 6.55 12.71 3.37
N SER A 35 6.10 13.88 2.91
CA SER A 35 6.22 14.28 1.51
C SER A 35 7.69 14.44 1.08
N GLU A 36 8.54 14.95 1.97
CA GLU A 36 9.99 15.09 1.74
C GLU A 36 10.72 13.75 1.75
N GLU A 37 10.41 12.86 2.70
CA GLU A 37 11.08 11.56 2.84
C GLU A 37 10.69 10.56 1.73
N THR A 38 9.47 10.67 1.20
CA THR A 38 8.94 9.72 0.20
C THR A 38 8.90 10.27 -1.23
N ASP A 39 9.21 11.55 -1.43
CA ASP A 39 8.97 12.29 -2.69
C ASP A 39 7.49 12.24 -3.18
N ILE A 40 6.54 11.90 -2.30
CA ILE A 40 5.11 11.86 -2.62
C ILE A 40 4.48 13.24 -2.33
N PRO A 41 3.69 13.83 -3.23
CA PRO A 41 3.03 15.13 -2.99
C PRO A 41 2.13 15.13 -1.74
N GLU A 42 2.17 16.22 -0.95
CA GLU A 42 1.40 16.35 0.31
C GLU A 42 -0.08 15.96 0.22
N HIS A 43 -0.77 16.31 -0.87
CA HIS A 43 -2.19 15.97 -1.03
C HIS A 43 -2.42 14.46 -1.19
N LYS A 44 -1.45 13.73 -1.78
CA LYS A 44 -1.46 12.27 -1.85
C LYS A 44 -1.07 11.68 -0.50
N VAL A 45 -0.07 12.24 0.18
CA VAL A 45 0.30 11.82 1.55
C VAL A 45 -0.90 11.93 2.49
N ARG A 46 -1.61 13.06 2.47
CA ARG A 46 -2.82 13.25 3.26
C ARG A 46 -3.90 12.22 2.96
N TYR A 47 -4.10 11.90 1.68
CA TYR A 47 -5.04 10.87 1.28
C TYR A 47 -4.62 9.49 1.84
N SER A 48 -3.34 9.13 1.70
CA SER A 48 -2.81 7.86 2.20
C SER A 48 -2.91 7.74 3.71
N LEU A 49 -2.54 8.77 4.47
CA LEU A 49 -2.71 8.77 5.93
C LEU A 49 -4.17 8.54 6.33
N ARG A 50 -5.12 9.15 5.62
CA ARG A 50 -6.54 8.89 5.87
C ARG A 50 -6.91 7.42 5.60
N MET A 51 -6.44 6.83 4.51
CA MET A 51 -6.70 5.41 4.22
C MET A 51 -6.10 4.50 5.29
N LEU A 52 -4.84 4.75 5.67
CA LEU A 52 -4.15 3.99 6.72
C LEU A 52 -4.82 4.14 8.09
N GLU A 53 -5.38 5.31 8.41
CA GLU A 53 -6.17 5.54 9.62
C GLU A 53 -7.51 4.79 9.55
N ASP A 54 -8.22 4.86 8.40
CA ASP A 54 -9.48 4.13 8.17
C ASP A 54 -9.27 2.59 8.27
N ASP A 55 -8.10 2.10 7.89
CA ASP A 55 -7.68 0.68 8.00
C ASP A 55 -7.05 0.32 9.37
N GLU A 56 -7.04 1.26 10.32
CA GLU A 56 -6.50 1.09 11.68
C GLU A 56 -5.01 0.67 11.72
N LEU A 57 -4.23 1.12 10.74
CA LEU A 57 -2.78 0.87 10.66
C LEU A 57 -1.96 1.96 11.35
N ILE A 58 -2.53 3.16 11.49
CA ILE A 58 -1.90 4.31 12.15
C ILE A 58 -2.90 5.04 13.04
N ASP A 59 -2.37 5.78 14.01
CA ASP A 59 -3.14 6.71 14.84
C ASP A 59 -2.69 8.17 14.61
N PRO A 60 -3.63 9.13 14.51
CA PRO A 60 -3.30 10.54 14.39
C PRO A 60 -2.89 11.12 15.74
N THR A 61 -1.81 11.91 15.76
CA THR A 61 -1.41 12.70 16.95
C THR A 61 -1.15 14.16 16.58
N PRO A 62 -1.12 15.08 17.58
CA PRO A 62 -0.71 16.47 17.33
C PRO A 62 0.70 16.63 16.75
N GLN A 63 1.56 15.61 16.85
CA GLN A 63 2.95 15.61 16.39
C GLN A 63 3.12 14.90 15.04
N GLY A 64 2.06 14.27 14.50
CA GLY A 64 2.13 13.43 13.30
C GLY A 64 1.44 12.08 13.48
N ALA A 65 1.43 11.27 12.44
CA ALA A 65 0.96 9.90 12.50
C ALA A 65 1.96 9.01 13.24
N ILE A 66 1.45 8.07 14.03
CA ILE A 66 2.21 6.98 14.67
C ILE A 66 1.64 5.64 14.21
N PRO A 67 2.42 4.55 14.17
CA PRO A 67 1.87 3.23 13.90
C PRO A 67 0.95 2.76 15.04
N ALA A 68 -0.02 1.91 14.72
CA ALA A 68 -0.85 1.23 15.72
C ALA A 68 -0.01 0.32 16.65
N ASP A 69 -0.50 0.07 17.87
CA ASP A 69 0.21 -0.75 18.87
C ASP A 69 0.50 -2.20 18.41
N ASP A 70 -0.36 -2.76 17.56
CA ASP A 70 -0.28 -4.12 17.02
C ASP A 70 0.22 -4.16 15.57
N ILE A 71 0.91 -3.12 15.11
CA ILE A 71 1.30 -2.94 13.70
C ILE A 71 2.05 -4.13 13.11
N ASP A 72 2.94 -4.78 13.87
CA ASP A 72 3.70 -5.94 13.41
C ASP A 72 2.78 -7.11 12.97
N GLN A 73 1.68 -7.32 13.70
CA GLN A 73 0.70 -8.36 13.40
C GLN A 73 -0.10 -7.99 12.15
N ARG A 74 -0.45 -6.71 11.99
CA ARG A 74 -1.18 -6.21 10.82
C ARG A 74 -0.33 -6.27 9.55
N VAL A 75 0.93 -5.87 9.64
CA VAL A 75 1.90 -5.97 8.53
C VAL A 75 2.10 -7.42 8.12
N ALA A 76 2.21 -8.35 9.08
CA ALA A 76 2.29 -9.78 8.77
C ALA A 76 1.04 -10.26 8.00
N ALA A 77 -0.16 -9.86 8.43
CA ALA A 77 -1.41 -10.21 7.75
C ALA A 77 -1.52 -9.58 6.35
N ILE A 78 -1.03 -8.34 6.16
CA ILE A 78 -0.95 -7.69 4.84
C ILE A 78 -0.04 -8.49 3.91
N ASN A 79 1.14 -8.88 4.37
CA ASN A 79 2.08 -9.66 3.56
C ASN A 79 1.50 -11.02 3.15
N GLU A 80 0.88 -11.74 4.09
CA GLU A 80 0.18 -12.99 3.78
C GLU A 80 -0.94 -12.78 2.74
N GLY A 81 -1.71 -11.70 2.87
CA GLY A 81 -2.75 -11.35 1.91
C GLY A 81 -2.21 -10.96 0.52
N ILE A 82 -1.01 -10.36 0.45
CA ILE A 82 -0.33 -10.06 -0.81
C ILE A 82 0.14 -11.36 -1.47
N ASP A 83 0.75 -12.28 -0.73
CA ASP A 83 1.18 -13.58 -1.25
C ASP A 83 -0.02 -14.37 -1.83
N ASP A 84 -1.13 -14.42 -1.09
CA ASP A 84 -2.40 -15.00 -1.56
C ASP A 84 -2.92 -14.34 -2.85
N LEU A 85 -2.73 -13.03 -3.00
CA LEU A 85 -3.15 -12.28 -4.19
C LEU A 85 -2.25 -12.61 -5.39
N VAL A 86 -0.95 -12.74 -5.16
CA VAL A 86 0.02 -13.14 -6.19
C VAL A 86 -0.35 -14.51 -6.74
N ASP A 87 -0.58 -15.51 -5.88
CA ASP A 87 -0.98 -16.85 -6.29
C ASP A 87 -2.23 -16.84 -7.20
N ARG A 88 -3.25 -16.08 -6.80
CA ARG A 88 -4.49 -15.93 -7.61
C ARG A 88 -4.25 -15.26 -8.95
N LEU A 89 -3.34 -14.29 -9.02
CA LEU A 89 -2.99 -13.60 -10.28
C LEU A 89 -2.22 -14.53 -11.22
N GLU A 90 -1.35 -15.38 -10.70
CA GLU A 90 -0.66 -16.42 -11.47
C GLU A 90 -1.64 -17.44 -12.04
N GLU A 91 -2.57 -17.94 -11.21
CA GLU A 91 -3.64 -18.82 -11.65
C GLU A 91 -4.48 -18.18 -12.76
N LEU A 92 -4.87 -16.90 -12.59
CA LEU A 92 -5.64 -16.13 -13.57
C LEU A 92 -4.88 -15.99 -14.90
N GLY A 93 -3.57 -15.75 -14.85
CA GLY A 93 -2.70 -15.66 -16.02
C GLY A 93 -2.62 -16.98 -16.79
N GLY A 94 -2.68 -18.11 -16.10
CA GLY A 94 -2.68 -19.45 -16.69
C GLY A 94 -4.00 -19.87 -17.36
N LEU A 95 -5.12 -19.16 -17.11
CA LEU A 95 -6.43 -19.51 -17.69
C LEU A 95 -6.53 -19.22 -19.19
N ILE A 96 -5.78 -18.24 -19.68
CA ILE A 96 -5.77 -17.88 -21.10
C ILE A 96 -4.48 -18.47 -21.70
N PRO A 97 -4.57 -19.53 -22.52
CA PRO A 97 -3.38 -20.03 -23.19
C PRO A 97 -2.80 -18.91 -24.05
N ALA A 98 -1.51 -18.62 -23.88
CA ALA A 98 -0.78 -17.83 -24.86
C ALA A 98 -0.97 -18.53 -26.20
N THR A 99 -1.63 -17.86 -27.16
CA THR A 99 -1.73 -18.39 -28.52
C THR A 99 -0.32 -18.66 -28.99
N GLU A 100 0.04 -19.94 -29.12
CA GLU A 100 1.21 -20.34 -29.90
C GLU A 100 1.04 -19.70 -31.27
N THR A 101 1.84 -18.67 -31.53
CA THR A 101 1.97 -18.10 -32.86
C THR A 101 2.55 -19.22 -33.73
N ALA A 102 1.68 -19.94 -34.42
CA ALA A 102 2.09 -20.89 -35.44
C ALA A 102 2.81 -20.08 -36.54
N GLU A 103 4.11 -20.32 -36.66
CA GLU A 103 4.94 -19.89 -37.80
C GLU A 103 4.42 -20.46 -39.14
#